data_AF-A0A8J7VPR8-F1
#
_entry.id   AF-A0A8J7VPR8-F1
#
_cell.length_a   1.000
_cell.length_b   1.000
_cell.length_c   1.000
_cell.angle_alpha   90.00
_cell.angle_beta   90.00
_cell.angle_gamma   90.00
#
_symmetry.space_group_name_H-M   'P 1'
#
loop_
_entity.id
_entity.type
_entity.pdbx_description
1 polymer ?
#
loop_
_entity_poly.entity_id
_entity_poly.type
_entity_poly.pdbx_seq_one_letter_code
_entity_poly.pdbx_strand_id
1 'polypeptide(L)'
;MGETIFVGGGGDGYSVPQTLLLKYGNRHGLIAGATGTGKTVTLQILAEGFSAEGVPVFMADVKGDLSGLAAAGSSDQKLHDAFMKRAATIGLELKYRSFPVTFWDLFAEQGHPIRATVAE
;
A
#
# COMPACT_ATOMS: atom_id res chain seq x y z
N MET A 1 15.28 7.55 -10.32
CA MET A 1 13.93 7.87 -9.81
C MET A 1 13.00 7.66 -10.98
N GLY A 2 12.00 6.80 -10.83
CA GLY A 2 10.94 6.66 -11.83
C GLY A 2 10.17 7.98 -11.96
N GLU A 3 9.39 8.12 -13.04
CA GLU A 3 8.49 9.27 -13.22
C GLU A 3 7.07 8.97 -12.72
N THR A 4 6.78 7.69 -12.45
CA THR A 4 5.43 7.20 -12.18
C THR A 4 5.43 6.04 -11.19
N ILE A 5 4.34 5.84 -10.46
CA ILE A 5 4.07 4.63 -9.68
C ILE A 5 2.84 3.92 -10.22
N PHE A 6 2.82 2.58 -10.16
CA PHE A 6 1.64 1.80 -10.52
C PHE A 6 0.51 1.99 -9.48
N VAL A 7 -0.74 2.11 -9.93
CA VAL A 7 -1.89 2.31 -9.03
C VAL A 7 -3.00 1.29 -9.20
N GLY A 8 -3.01 0.52 -10.28
CA GLY A 8 -4.01 -0.52 -10.52
C GLY A 8 -4.33 -0.73 -11.99
N GLY A 9 -5.47 -1.36 -12.26
CA GLY A 9 -5.98 -1.58 -13.61
C GLY A 9 -7.25 -0.79 -13.86
N GLY A 10 -7.36 -0.19 -15.05
CA GLY A 10 -8.51 0.57 -15.55
C GLY A 10 -9.01 0.00 -16.88
N GLY A 11 -9.95 0.72 -17.52
CA GLY A 11 -10.59 0.27 -18.76
C GLY A 11 -11.45 -0.99 -18.57
N ASP A 12 -11.85 -1.59 -19.70
CA ASP A 12 -12.68 -2.79 -19.69
C ASP A 12 -11.97 -3.96 -19.00
N GLY A 13 -12.67 -4.60 -18.07
CA GLY A 13 -12.14 -5.69 -17.27
C GLY A 13 -10.97 -5.32 -16.34
N TYR A 14 -10.69 -4.02 -16.15
CA TYR A 14 -9.51 -3.53 -15.41
C TYR A 14 -8.17 -3.97 -16.03
N SER A 15 -8.15 -4.22 -17.34
CA SER A 15 -7.01 -4.82 -18.04
C SER A 15 -5.93 -3.82 -18.46
N VAL A 16 -6.20 -2.52 -18.34
CA VAL A 16 -5.26 -1.47 -18.74
C VAL A 16 -4.48 -0.98 -17.51
N PRO A 17 -3.17 -1.24 -17.40
CA PRO A 17 -2.34 -0.73 -16.31
C PRO A 17 -2.46 0.78 -16.18
N GLN A 18 -2.67 1.26 -14.96
CA GLN A 18 -2.75 2.67 -14.62
C GLN A 18 -1.57 3.07 -13.75
N THR A 19 -1.02 4.24 -14.02
CA THR A 19 0.09 4.82 -13.26
C THR A 19 -0.25 6.24 -12.82
N LEU A 20 0.26 6.62 -11.65
CA LEU A 20 0.24 7.99 -11.15
C LEU A 20 1.58 8.63 -11.46
N LEU A 21 1.57 9.75 -12.17
CA LEU A 21 2.77 10.57 -12.34
C LEU A 21 3.18 11.14 -10.99
N LEU A 22 4.43 10.91 -10.57
CA LEU A 22 4.91 11.30 -9.24
C LEU A 22 4.82 12.81 -9.00
N LYS A 23 4.99 13.63 -10.06
CA LYS A 23 4.80 15.09 -9.99
C LYS A 23 3.41 15.53 -9.52
N TYR A 24 2.41 14.64 -9.60
CA TYR A 24 1.06 14.86 -9.11
C TYR A 24 0.75 14.14 -7.80
N GLY A 25 1.69 13.37 -7.25
CA GLY A 25 1.54 12.70 -5.94
C GLY A 25 1.45 13.66 -4.75
N ASN A 26 1.77 14.94 -4.95
CA ASN A 26 1.61 16.00 -3.96
C ASN A 26 0.20 16.62 -3.92
N ARG A 27 -0.77 16.05 -4.64
CA ARG A 27 -2.17 16.45 -4.61
C ARG A 27 -2.96 15.51 -3.70
N HIS A 28 -3.93 16.06 -2.98
CA HIS A 28 -4.84 15.24 -2.19
C HIS A 28 -5.63 14.29 -3.09
N GLY A 29 -5.76 13.03 -2.65
CA GLY A 29 -6.53 12.00 -3.31
C GLY A 29 -7.55 11.38 -2.36
N LEU A 30 -8.56 10.73 -2.92
CA LEU A 30 -9.59 10.02 -2.18
C LEU A 30 -9.67 8.58 -2.69
N ILE A 31 -9.48 7.61 -1.79
CA ILE A 31 -9.75 6.20 -2.06
C ILE A 31 -11.08 5.85 -1.40
N ALA A 32 -12.11 5.65 -2.21
CA ALA A 32 -13.46 5.31 -1.76
C ALA A 32 -13.91 3.96 -2.33
N GLY A 33 -14.76 3.26 -1.59
CA GLY A 33 -15.29 1.95 -1.98
C GLY A 33 -15.96 1.24 -0.81
N ALA A 34 -16.80 0.24 -1.10
CA ALA A 34 -17.44 -0.57 -0.07
C ALA A 34 -16.44 -1.47 0.67
N THR A 35 -16.88 -2.10 1.76
CA THR A 35 -16.06 -3.12 2.44
C THR A 35 -15.77 -4.27 1.48
N GLY A 36 -14.53 -4.77 1.48
CA GLY A 36 -14.11 -5.87 0.60
C GLY A 36 -13.75 -5.47 -0.84
N THR A 37 -13.82 -4.18 -1.22
CA THR A 37 -13.46 -3.73 -2.58
C THR A 37 -11.97 -3.40 -2.77
N GLY A 38 -11.11 -3.83 -1.84
CA GLY A 38 -9.66 -3.70 -2.00
C GLY A 38 -9.05 -2.35 -1.59
N LYS A 39 -9.75 -1.49 -0.86
CA LYS A 39 -9.21 -0.18 -0.38
C LYS A 39 -7.84 -0.31 0.31
N THR A 40 -7.69 -1.26 1.23
CA THR A 40 -6.43 -1.52 1.94
C THR A 40 -5.33 -1.96 0.97
N VAL A 41 -5.64 -2.86 0.03
CA VAL A 41 -4.67 -3.31 -0.98
C VAL A 41 -4.23 -2.14 -1.87
N THR A 42 -5.14 -1.25 -2.26
CA THR A 42 -4.79 -0.04 -3.00
C THR A 42 -3.88 0.89 -2.19
N LEU A 43 -4.16 1.08 -0.89
CA LEU A 43 -3.29 1.86 0.00
C LEU A 43 -1.89 1.24 0.12
N GLN A 44 -1.79 -0.08 0.25
CA GLN A 44 -0.52 -0.80 0.28
C GLN A 44 0.27 -0.58 -1.02
N ILE A 45 -0.33 -0.79 -2.19
CA ILE A 45 0.34 -0.58 -3.49
C ILE A 45 0.87 0.85 -3.64
N LEU A 46 0.11 1.85 -3.20
CA LEU A 46 0.58 3.24 -3.21
C LEU A 46 1.75 3.46 -2.25
N ALA A 47 1.63 2.98 -1.00
CA ALA A 47 2.67 3.11 0.00
C ALA A 47 3.99 2.45 -0.45
N GLU A 48 3.88 1.25 -1.00
CA GLU A 48 4.97 0.50 -1.61
C GLU A 48 5.61 1.24 -2.79
N GLY A 49 4.79 1.78 -3.70
CA GLY A 49 5.24 2.54 -4.86
C GLY A 49 6.01 3.80 -4.46
N PHE A 50 5.47 4.59 -3.52
CA PHE A 50 6.15 5.77 -3.00
C PHE A 50 7.44 5.43 -2.25
N SER A 51 7.41 4.42 -1.39
CA SER A 51 8.59 3.95 -0.65
C SER A 51 9.72 3.48 -1.59
N ALA A 52 9.38 2.77 -2.67
CA ALA A 52 10.33 2.33 -3.69
C ALA A 52 10.99 3.49 -4.44
N GLU A 53 10.32 4.63 -4.54
CA GLU A 53 10.83 5.88 -5.12
C GLU A 53 11.53 6.78 -4.08
N GLY A 54 11.73 6.29 -2.85
CA GLY A 54 12.39 7.03 -1.78
C GLY A 54 11.51 8.11 -1.14
N VAL A 55 10.20 8.09 -1.38
CA VAL A 55 9.23 9.00 -0.77
C VAL A 55 8.73 8.39 0.55
N PRO A 56 8.98 9.02 1.71
CA PRO A 56 8.45 8.53 2.99
C PRO A 56 6.92 8.60 3.01
N VAL A 57 6.28 7.54 3.51
CA VAL A 57 4.82 7.45 3.62
C VAL A 57 4.45 7.27 5.08
N PHE A 58 3.59 8.16 5.58
CA PHE A 58 3.01 8.08 6.92
C PHE A 58 1.55 7.66 6.81
N MET A 59 1.14 6.63 7.55
CA MET A 59 -0.23 6.10 7.49
C MET A 59 -0.72 5.77 8.90
N ALA A 60 -2.00 6.04 9.15
CA ALA A 60 -2.70 5.54 10.33
C ALA A 60 -3.23 4.13 10.04
N ASP A 61 -2.76 3.13 10.79
CA ASP A 61 -3.25 1.76 10.69
C ASP A 61 -4.26 1.46 11.79
N VAL A 62 -5.52 1.84 11.57
CA VAL A 62 -6.60 1.66 12.56
C VAL A 62 -7.04 0.19 12.68
N LYS A 63 -6.87 -0.60 11.62
CA LYS A 63 -7.36 -1.99 11.55
C LYS A 63 -6.26 -3.04 11.68
N GLY A 64 -5.00 -2.64 11.70
CA GLY A 64 -3.84 -3.53 11.69
C GLY A 64 -3.54 -4.15 10.33
N ASP A 65 -4.24 -3.72 9.27
CA ASP A 65 -4.16 -4.33 7.94
C ASP A 65 -3.07 -3.70 7.04
N LEU A 66 -2.38 -2.65 7.50
CA LEU A 66 -1.23 -2.05 6.80
C LEU A 66 0.11 -2.54 7.35
N SER A 67 0.15 -3.00 8.60
CA SER A 67 1.35 -3.51 9.26
C SER A 67 2.08 -4.64 8.51
N GLY A 68 1.34 -5.39 7.69
CA GLY A 68 1.87 -6.46 6.84
C GLY A 68 2.95 -6.02 5.83
N LEU A 69 3.05 -4.72 5.52
CA LEU A 69 4.09 -4.16 4.64
C LEU A 69 5.53 -4.43 5.14
N ALA A 70 5.70 -4.67 6.45
CA ALA A 70 6.99 -4.95 7.06
C ALA A 70 7.53 -6.37 6.74
N ALA A 71 6.68 -7.27 6.25
CA ALA A 71 7.02 -8.66 5.98
C ALA A 71 6.75 -9.02 4.51
N ALA A 72 7.61 -9.85 3.93
CA ALA A 72 7.35 -10.39 2.60
C ALA A 72 6.20 -11.40 2.66
N GLY A 73 5.33 -11.38 1.65
CA GLY A 73 4.38 -12.46 1.40
C GLY A 73 5.08 -13.77 0.98
N SER A 74 4.31 -14.85 0.82
CA SER A 74 4.82 -16.14 0.35
C SER A 74 3.84 -16.78 -0.63
N SER A 75 4.37 -17.58 -1.56
CA SER A 75 3.58 -18.44 -2.46
C SER A 75 2.79 -19.53 -1.73
N ASP A 76 3.20 -19.87 -0.51
CA ASP A 76 2.53 -20.91 0.30
C ASP A 76 1.24 -20.41 0.97
N GLN A 77 0.96 -19.10 0.88
CA GLN A 77 -0.21 -18.49 1.48
C GLN A 77 -1.47 -18.78 0.65
N LYS A 78 -2.60 -19.00 1.35
CA LYS A 78 -3.92 -19.31 0.75
C LYS A 78 -4.37 -18.33 -0.35
N LEU A 79 -3.94 -17.07 -0.27
CA LEU A 79 -4.34 -16.02 -1.22
C LEU A 79 -3.40 -15.87 -2.42
N HIS A 80 -2.33 -16.67 -2.51
CA HIS A 80 -1.32 -16.56 -3.56
C HIS A 80 -1.95 -16.57 -4.96
N ASP A 81 -2.74 -17.60 -5.29
CA ASP A 81 -3.36 -17.75 -6.61
C ASP A 81 -4.30 -16.59 -6.96
N ALA A 82 -5.07 -16.11 -5.98
CA ALA A 82 -5.97 -14.99 -6.15
C ALA A 82 -5.21 -13.69 -6.46
N PHE A 83 -4.09 -13.45 -5.76
CA PHE A 83 -3.22 -12.31 -6.00
C PHE A 83 -2.51 -12.40 -7.35
N MET A 84 -1.98 -13.57 -7.72
CA MET A 84 -1.34 -13.78 -9.02
C MET A 84 -2.34 -13.56 -10.17
N LYS A 85 -3.56 -14.09 -10.07
CA LYS A 85 -4.61 -13.87 -11.08
C LYS A 85 -5.00 -12.40 -11.20
N ARG A 86 -5.14 -11.70 -10.08
CA ARG A 86 -5.47 -10.26 -10.09
C ARG A 86 -4.31 -9.45 -10.67
N ALA A 87 -3.08 -9.74 -10.27
CA ALA A 87 -1.87 -9.09 -10.75
C ALA A 87 -1.73 -9.24 -12.28
N ALA A 88 -1.95 -10.45 -12.80
CA ALA A 88 -1.98 -10.71 -14.24
C ALA A 88 -3.08 -9.91 -14.95
N THR A 89 -4.26 -9.77 -14.33
CA THR A 89 -5.37 -8.98 -14.92
C THR A 89 -4.99 -7.50 -15.05
N ILE A 90 -4.35 -6.92 -14.03
CA ILE A 90 -4.04 -5.48 -13.99
C ILE A 90 -2.66 -5.13 -14.55
N GLY A 91 -1.91 -6.13 -15.07
CA GLY A 91 -0.55 -5.97 -15.57
C GLY A 91 0.49 -5.63 -14.49
N LEU A 92 0.27 -6.08 -13.25
CA LEU A 92 1.24 -5.96 -12.16
C LEU A 92 2.15 -7.18 -12.13
N GLU A 93 3.47 -6.97 -12.18
CA GLU A 93 4.43 -8.02 -11.86
C GLU A 93 4.54 -8.16 -10.33
N LEU A 94 3.69 -9.02 -9.74
CA LEU A 94 3.68 -9.22 -8.30
C LEU A 94 4.94 -9.98 -7.85
N LYS A 95 5.76 -9.32 -7.04
CA LYS A 95 6.90 -9.93 -6.34
C LYS A 95 6.74 -9.68 -4.85
N TYR A 96 6.70 -10.75 -4.07
CA TYR A 96 6.69 -10.61 -2.61
C TYR A 96 8.02 -10.05 -2.12
N ARG A 97 7.95 -8.97 -1.36
CA ARG A 97 9.09 -8.34 -0.69
C ARG A 97 8.60 -7.60 0.55
N SER A 98 9.49 -7.39 1.51
CA SER A 98 9.24 -6.48 2.62
C SER A 98 9.65 -5.05 2.25
N PHE A 99 9.07 -4.08 2.96
CA PHE A 99 9.44 -2.67 2.87
C PHE A 99 9.98 -2.18 4.22
N PRO A 100 10.82 -1.13 4.22
CA PRO A 100 11.24 -0.48 5.46
C PRO A 100 10.01 0.14 6.14
N VAL A 101 9.66 -0.38 7.31
CA VAL A 101 8.52 0.08 8.10
C VAL A 101 8.99 0.37 9.51
N THR A 102 8.49 1.48 10.05
CA THR A 102 8.72 1.90 11.42
C THR A 102 7.35 2.05 12.07
N PHE A 103 7.06 1.21 13.07
CA PHE A 103 5.79 1.28 13.79
C PHE A 103 5.86 2.42 14.81
N TRP A 104 4.91 3.33 14.75
CA TRP A 104 4.78 4.44 15.67
C TRP A 104 3.62 4.15 16.61
N ASP A 105 3.86 4.32 17.90
CA ASP A 105 2.90 4.01 18.95
C ASP A 105 2.63 5.25 19.81
N LEU A 106 1.35 5.57 19.96
CA LEU A 106 0.87 6.66 20.80
C LEU A 106 1.10 6.39 22.29
N PHE A 107 1.04 5.13 22.72
CA PHE A 107 1.20 4.72 24.12
C PHE A 107 2.61 4.21 24.44
N ALA A 108 3.48 4.10 23.41
CA ALA A 108 4.86 3.65 23.53
C ALA A 108 5.03 2.23 24.11
N GLU A 109 4.10 1.32 23.84
CA GLU A 109 4.11 -0.07 24.31
C GLU A 109 4.74 -1.03 23.28
N GLN A 110 4.43 -0.85 22.00
CA GLN A 110 4.72 -1.82 20.92
C GLN A 110 5.52 -1.22 19.76
N GLY A 111 5.83 0.08 19.81
CA GLY A 111 6.50 0.78 18.72
C GLY A 111 7.27 2.02 19.16
N HIS A 112 7.76 2.77 18.18
CA HIS A 112 8.47 4.01 18.43
C HIS A 112 7.52 5.06 19.02
N PRO A 113 7.90 5.70 20.14
CA PRO A 113 7.03 6.63 20.84
C PRO A 113 6.75 7.86 19.98
N ILE A 114 5.47 8.17 19.79
CA ILE A 114 5.06 9.45 19.23
C ILE A 114 5.27 10.53 20.31
N ARG A 115 6.00 11.59 19.97
CA ARG A 115 6.17 12.76 20.86
C ARG A 115 4.92 13.63 20.83
N ALA A 116 3.85 13.14 21.44
CA ALA A 116 2.60 13.87 21.61
C ALA A 116 2.06 13.69 23.04
N THR A 117 1.39 14.70 23.56
CA THR A 117 0.60 14.58 24.79
C THR A 117 -0.83 14.23 24.39
N VAL A 118 -1.32 13.07 24.84
CA VAL A 118 -2.73 12.73 24.70
C VAL A 118 -3.50 13.57 25.72
N ALA A 119 -4.37 14.48 25.24
CA ALA A 119 -5.26 15.28 26.06
C ALA A 119 -6.71 15.02 25.62
N GLU A 120 -7.61 14.87 26.58
CA GLU A 120 -9.07 14.74 26.36
C GLU A 120 -9.72 16.08 26.00
#